data_AF-A0A821KJ62-F1
#
_entry.id   AF-A0A821KJ62-F1
#
_cell.length_a   1.000
_cell.length_b   1.000
_cell.length_c   1.000
_cell.angle_alpha   90.00
_cell.angle_beta   90.00
_cell.angle_gamma   90.00
#
_symmetry.space_group_name_H-M   'P 1'
#
loop_
_entity.id
_entity.type
_entity.pdbx_description
1 polymer ?
#
loop_
_entity_poly.entity_id
_entity_poly.type
_entity_poly.pdbx_seq_one_letter_code
_entity_poly.pdbx_strand_id
1 'polypeptide(L)'
;MRTEDPRYLQLLERLRHGQCTYDDYELLLTRVVGQPSVGSLRDSPWNKAPILVFRNEVRTHLNNEAVIHKATQMGQEPMVCVAQDTCKEKPIDDPTLI
;
A
#
# COMPACT_ATOMS: atom_id res chain seq x y z
N MET A 1 16.61 9.13 -10.82
CA MET A 1 16.31 7.67 -10.82
C MET A 1 15.78 7.31 -9.42
N ARG A 2 14.88 6.33 -9.26
CA ARG A 2 14.22 6.07 -7.95
C ARG A 2 15.12 5.39 -6.91
N THR A 3 16.24 4.79 -7.34
CA THR A 3 17.26 4.14 -6.50
C THR A 3 18.55 4.01 -7.33
N GLU A 4 19.70 4.00 -6.66
CA GLU A 4 21.02 3.87 -7.28
C GLU A 4 21.69 2.51 -6.97
N ASP A 5 21.07 1.65 -6.16
CA ASP A 5 21.59 0.33 -5.81
C ASP A 5 21.57 -0.61 -7.04
N PRO A 6 22.73 -0.98 -7.62
CA PRO A 6 22.78 -1.81 -8.82
C PRO A 6 22.24 -3.22 -8.58
N ARG A 7 22.42 -3.77 -7.38
CA ARG A 7 21.93 -5.12 -7.02
C ARG A 7 20.42 -5.14 -6.98
N TYR A 8 19.81 -4.08 -6.43
CA TYR A 8 18.36 -3.94 -6.39
C TYR A 8 17.77 -3.71 -7.78
N LEU A 9 18.40 -2.89 -8.62
CA LEU A 9 17.93 -2.66 -10.01
C LEU A 9 17.94 -3.95 -10.83
N GLN A 10 18.99 -4.77 -10.70
CA GLN A 10 19.08 -6.06 -11.37
C GLN A 10 18.03 -7.05 -10.88
N LEU A 11 17.75 -7.09 -9.57
CA LEU A 11 16.66 -7.89 -9.00
C LEU A 11 15.32 -7.50 -9.64
N LEU A 12 15.00 -6.20 -9.72
CA LEU A 12 13.75 -5.72 -10.31
C LEU A 12 13.60 -6.09 -11.79
N GLU A 13 14.70 -6.06 -12.55
CA GLU A 13 14.70 -6.43 -13.96
C GLU A 13 14.43 -7.93 -14.16
N ARG A 14 15.03 -8.79 -13.32
CA ARG A 14 14.78 -10.23 -13.34
C ARG A 14 13.35 -10.59 -12.91
N LEU A 15 12.84 -9.92 -11.87
CA LEU A 15 11.45 -10.07 -11.42
C LEU A 15 10.45 -9.76 -12.55
N ARG A 16 10.69 -8.69 -13.32
CA ARG A 16 9.84 -8.29 -14.44
C ARG A 16 9.72 -9.36 -15.52
N HIS A 17 10.80 -10.10 -15.79
CA HIS A 17 10.88 -11.08 -16.86
C HIS A 17 10.70 -12.54 -16.38
N GLY A 18 10.46 -12.76 -15.09
CA GLY A 18 10.34 -14.11 -14.53
C GLY A 18 11.67 -14.88 -14.53
N GLN A 19 12.80 -14.18 -14.41
CA GLN A 19 14.16 -14.75 -14.49
C GLN A 19 14.87 -14.76 -13.13
N CYS A 20 14.12 -14.86 -12.04
CA CYS A 20 14.70 -14.83 -10.69
C CYS A 20 15.63 -16.03 -10.44
N THR A 21 16.74 -15.73 -9.76
CA THR A 21 17.72 -16.71 -9.32
C THR A 21 17.50 -17.09 -7.86
N TYR A 22 18.22 -18.11 -7.37
CA TYR A 22 18.21 -18.45 -5.95
C TYR A 22 18.75 -17.30 -5.08
N ASP A 23 19.76 -16.56 -5.57
CA ASP A 23 20.30 -15.39 -4.86
C ASP A 23 19.28 -14.26 -4.73
N ASP A 24 18.38 -14.12 -5.71
CA ASP A 24 17.27 -13.16 -5.64
C ASP A 24 16.25 -13.56 -4.57
N TYR A 25 15.97 -14.86 -4.46
CA TYR A 25 15.10 -15.40 -3.43
C TYR A 25 15.67 -15.12 -2.02
N GLU A 26 16.94 -15.46 -1.80
CA GLU A 26 17.63 -15.18 -0.53
C GLU A 26 17.65 -13.67 -0.22
N LEU A 27 17.91 -12.82 -1.23
CA LEU A 27 17.86 -11.38 -1.08
C LEU A 27 16.46 -10.88 -0.67
N LEU A 28 15.40 -11.41 -1.27
CA LEU A 28 14.01 -11.04 -0.92
C LEU A 28 13.65 -11.46 0.51
N LEU A 29 14.14 -12.62 0.99
CA LEU A 29 13.92 -13.06 2.37
C LEU A 29 14.50 -12.07 3.39
N THR A 30 15.61 -11.39 3.08
CA THR A 30 16.16 -10.33 3.96
C THR A 30 15.23 -9.13 4.12
N ARG A 31 14.20 -9.00 3.28
CA ARG A 31 13.23 -7.89 3.29
C ARG A 31 11.93 -8.24 4.00
N VAL A 32 11.78 -9.47 4.49
CA VAL A 32 10.67 -9.85 5.35
C VAL A 32 10.92 -9.28 6.76
N VAL A 33 10.18 -8.24 7.09
CA VAL A 33 10.27 -7.55 8.38
C VAL A 33 9.13 -8.05 9.28
N GLY A 34 9.48 -8.51 10.48
CA GLY A 34 8.53 -9.05 11.46
C GLY A 34 9.23 -9.37 12.77
N GLN A 35 8.54 -9.99 13.72
CA GLN A 35 9.24 -10.51 14.90
C GLN A 35 10.05 -11.75 14.49
N PRO A 36 11.33 -11.87 14.90
CA PRO A 36 12.05 -11.02 15.87
C PRO A 36 12.90 -9.89 15.25
N SER A 37 12.93 -9.73 13.93
CA SER A 37 13.82 -8.75 13.25
C SER A 37 13.51 -7.29 13.60
N VAL A 38 12.29 -6.99 14.02
CA VAL A 38 11.89 -5.71 14.62
C VAL A 38 11.07 -5.93 15.89
N GLY A 39 11.29 -5.10 16.92
CA GLY A 39 10.56 -5.20 18.18
C GLY A 39 9.07 -4.88 18.03
N SER A 40 8.74 -3.86 17.22
CA SER A 40 7.38 -3.40 16.99
C SER A 40 7.28 -2.65 15.66
N LEU A 41 6.18 -2.87 14.94
CA LEU A 41 5.82 -2.12 13.73
C LEU A 41 5.11 -0.78 14.04
N ARG A 42 4.80 -0.52 15.32
CA ARG A 42 4.21 0.75 15.78
C ARG A 42 5.25 1.85 15.99
N ASP A 43 6.53 1.50 15.89
CA ASP A 43 7.63 2.43 16.08
C ASP A 43 8.17 2.93 14.74
N SER A 44 8.89 4.06 14.79
CA SER A 44 9.57 4.61 13.61
C SER A 44 10.64 3.63 13.09
N PRO A 45 10.81 3.46 11.77
CA PRO A 45 10.11 4.16 10.68
C PRO A 45 8.81 3.50 10.21
N TRP A 46 8.48 2.32 10.76
CA TRP A 46 7.38 1.47 10.27
C TRP A 46 6.01 2.09 10.47
N ASN A 47 5.85 2.89 11.53
CA ASN A 47 4.60 3.57 11.85
C ASN A 47 4.12 4.62 10.83
N LYS A 48 4.98 4.99 9.86
CA LYS A 48 4.66 5.90 8.76
C LYS A 48 4.78 5.24 7.38
N ALA A 49 5.08 3.95 7.33
CA ALA A 49 5.25 3.26 6.06
C ALA A 49 3.89 3.07 5.36
N PRO A 50 3.79 3.36 4.05
CA PRO A 50 2.59 3.05 3.29
C PRO A 50 2.41 1.53 3.19
N ILE A 51 1.17 1.06 3.33
CA ILE A 51 0.82 -0.36 3.21
C ILE A 51 0.29 -0.61 1.80
N LEU A 52 0.92 -1.54 1.08
CA LEU A 52 0.43 -2.02 -0.20
C LEU A 52 -0.32 -3.33 -0.01
N VAL A 53 -1.53 -3.41 -0.55
CA VAL A 53 -2.37 -4.61 -0.49
C VAL A 53 -2.93 -4.93 -1.87
N PHE A 54 -3.14 -6.22 -2.12
CA PHE A 54 -3.67 -6.69 -3.40
C PHE A 54 -5.16 -6.39 -3.60
N ARG A 55 -5.94 -6.42 -2.52
CA ARG A 55 -7.40 -6.33 -2.58
C ARG A 55 -7.88 -4.92 -2.21
N ASN A 56 -8.75 -4.38 -3.05
CA ASN A 56 -9.33 -3.06 -2.86
C ASN A 56 -10.12 -2.97 -1.55
N GLU A 57 -10.85 -4.03 -1.21
CA GLU A 57 -11.65 -4.12 0.01
C GLU A 57 -10.78 -4.01 1.26
N VAL A 58 -9.62 -4.67 1.25
CA VAL A 58 -8.64 -4.61 2.35
C VAL A 58 -8.06 -3.19 2.46
N ARG A 59 -7.70 -2.57 1.33
CA ARG A 59 -7.22 -1.18 1.30
C ARG A 59 -8.25 -0.23 1.89
N THR A 60 -9.50 -0.34 1.46
CA THR A 60 -10.61 0.48 1.94
C THR A 60 -10.83 0.29 3.44
N HIS A 61 -10.83 -0.95 3.93
CA HIS A 61 -10.97 -1.23 5.35
C HIS A 61 -9.84 -0.61 6.18
N LEU A 62 -8.58 -0.82 5.79
CA LEU A 62 -7.42 -0.24 6.47
C LEU A 62 -7.47 1.29 6.51
N ASN A 63 -7.83 1.91 5.39
CA ASN A 63 -7.94 3.37 5.31
C ASN A 63 -9.09 3.91 6.18
N ASN A 64 -10.24 3.24 6.19
CA ASN A 64 -11.39 3.64 7.01
C ASN A 64 -11.04 3.58 8.51
N GLU A 65 -10.42 2.50 8.96
CA GLU A 65 -9.95 2.37 10.35
C GLU A 65 -8.96 3.49 10.72
N ALA A 66 -8.01 3.79 9.82
CA ALA A 66 -7.04 4.87 10.03
C ALA A 66 -7.71 6.25 10.13
N VAL A 67 -8.70 6.53 9.27
CA VAL A 67 -9.46 7.79 9.28
C VAL A 67 -10.30 7.90 10.55
N ILE A 68 -11.03 6.84 10.94
CA ILE A 68 -11.85 6.81 12.16
C ILE A 68 -10.97 7.08 13.37
N HIS A 69 -9.86 6.35 13.51
CA HIS A 69 -8.93 6.53 14.61
C HIS A 69 -8.42 7.97 14.70
N LYS A 70 -8.05 8.56 13.56
CA LYS A 70 -7.56 9.94 13.50
C LYS A 70 -8.65 10.96 13.83
N ALA A 71 -9.88 10.75 13.34
CA ALA A 71 -11.02 11.62 13.62
C ALA A 71 -11.37 11.61 15.11
N THR A 72 -11.39 10.43 15.75
CA THR A 72 -11.57 10.29 17.20
C THR A 72 -10.50 11.05 17.99
N GLN A 73 -9.22 10.94 17.61
CA GLN A 73 -8.13 11.69 18.25
C GLN A 73 -8.29 13.21 18.13
N MET A 74 -8.93 13.68 17.06
CA MET A 74 -9.12 15.10 16.77
C MET A 74 -10.45 15.65 17.29
N GLY A 75 -11.35 14.80 17.82
CA GLY A 75 -12.71 15.19 18.18
C GLY A 75 -13.54 15.64 16.98
N GLN A 76 -13.27 15.09 15.79
CA GLN A 76 -13.95 15.40 14.54
C GLN A 76 -14.73 14.19 14.03
N GLU A 77 -15.76 14.44 13.21
CA GLU A 77 -16.48 13.37 12.51
C GLU A 77 -15.80 13.05 11.17
N PRO A 78 -15.66 11.76 10.79
CA PRO A 78 -15.22 11.38 9.45
C PRO A 78 -16.21 11.86 8.39
N MET A 79 -15.69 12.46 7.31
CA MET A 79 -16.48 12.81 6.13
C MET A 79 -16.14 11.89 4.97
N VAL A 80 -17.16 11.31 4.33
CA VAL A 80 -17.00 10.51 3.10
C VAL A 80 -17.41 11.37 1.91
N CYS A 81 -16.46 11.69 1.05
CA CYS A 81 -16.70 12.39 -0.21
C CYS A 81 -16.60 11.38 -1.35
N VAL A 82 -17.73 11.06 -1.98
CA VAL A 82 -17.75 10.21 -3.18
C VAL A 82 -17.55 11.11 -4.40
N ALA A 83 -16.52 10.85 -5.19
CA ALA A 83 -16.35 11.51 -6.47
C ALA A 83 -17.35 10.93 -7.47
N GLN A 84 -18.02 11.80 -8.23
CA GLN A 84 -18.90 11.39 -9.31
C GLN A 84 -18.17 11.58 -10.64
N ASP A 85 -17.92 10.47 -11.33
CA ASP A 85 -17.31 10.51 -12.65
C ASP A 85 -18.29 11.12 -13.66
N THR A 86 -17.77 11.95 -14.56
CA THR A 86 -18.56 12.60 -15.61
C THR A 86 -17.94 12.39 -16.99
N CYS A 87 -18.79 12.25 -18.01
CA CYS A 87 -18.41 12.27 -19.42
C CYS A 87 -19.14 13.43 -20.10
N LYS A 88 -18.39 14.44 -20.56
CA LYS A 88 -18.95 15.70 -21.11
C LYS A 88 -19.97 16.33 -20.15
N GLU A 89 -19.57 16.48 -18.88
CA GLU A 89 -20.38 17.07 -17.79
C GLU A 89 -21.63 16.28 -17.39
N LYS A 90 -21.85 15.10 -18.00
CA LYS A 90 -22.94 14.20 -17.62
C LYS A 90 -22.43 13.13 -16.67
N PRO A 91 -23.12 12.87 -15.55
CA PRO A 91 -22.80 11.75 -14.68
C PRO A 91 -22.72 10.44 -15.44
N ILE A 92 -21.74 9.61 -15.10
CA ILE A 92 -21.71 8.21 -15.51
C ILE A 92 -22.46 7.43 -14.43
N ASP A 93 -23.70 7.06 -14.71
CA ASP A 93 -24.48 6.18 -13.85
C ASP A 93 -24.22 4.73 -14.28
N ASP A 94 -23.50 3.97 -13.46
CA ASP A 94 -23.38 2.52 -13.63
C ASP A 94 -24.33 1.82 -12.65
N PRO A 95 -25.43 1.21 -13.13
CA PRO A 95 -26.39 0.51 -12.27
C PRO A 95 -25.81 -0.73 -11.58
N THR A 96 -24.58 -1.14 -11.91
CA THR A 96 -23.89 -2.28 -11.26
C THR A 96 -22.98 -1.89 -10.09
N LEU A 97 -22.85 -0.60 -9.78
CA LEU A 97 -22.00 -0.08 -8.69
C LEU A 97 -22.70 0.04 -7.31
N ILE A 98 -23.89 -0.55 -7.14
CA ILE A 98 -24.66 -0.52 -5.86
C ILE A 98 -24.56 -1.86 -5.13
#